data_AF-A0A352E042-F1
#
_entry.id   AF-A0A352E042-F1
#
_cell.length_a   1.000
_cell.length_b   1.000
_cell.length_c   1.000
_cell.angle_alpha   90.00
_cell.angle_beta   90.00
_cell.angle_gamma   90.00
#
_symmetry.space_group_name_H-M   'P 1'
#
loop_
_entity.id
_entity.type
_entity.pdbx_description
1 polymer ?
#
loop_
_entity_poly.entity_id
_entity_poly.type
_entity_poly.pdbx_seq_one_letter_code
_entity_poly.pdbx_strand_id
1 'polypeptide(L)'
;AEPPSKFKVGSKDGFPSGKVETKFVAQYGVWVVNGDFQGEQQIYALKTVCTHLGCTPSWLEAEQKFKCPCHGSGFYKDGINFEGPAPRPLERYAIRIADDGQLEVDKSRTFQEELGQWADPGSFVIA
;
A
#
# COMPACT_ATOMS: atom_id res chain seq x y z
N ALA A 1 -19.01 12.10 7.07
CA ALA A 1 -19.37 10.75 6.58
C ALA A 1 -18.08 9.96 6.44
N GLU A 2 -18.06 8.68 6.84
CA GLU A 2 -16.89 7.84 6.63
C GLU A 2 -16.69 7.57 5.13
N PRO A 3 -15.43 7.54 4.64
CA PRO A 3 -15.15 7.18 3.25
C PRO A 3 -15.67 5.77 2.94
N PRO A 4 -16.10 5.51 1.69
CA PRO A 4 -16.55 4.19 1.30
C PRO A 4 -15.40 3.17 1.44
N SER A 5 -15.74 1.92 1.74
CA SER A 5 -14.77 0.83 1.79
C SER A 5 -14.20 0.49 0.40
N LYS A 6 -14.95 0.78 -0.67
CA LYS A 6 -14.52 0.64 -2.07
C LYS A 6 -14.46 1.99 -2.76
N PHE A 7 -13.39 2.25 -3.49
CA PHE A 7 -13.21 3.51 -4.23
C PHE A 7 -12.23 3.34 -5.39
N LYS A 8 -12.35 4.22 -6.39
CA LYS A 8 -11.49 4.24 -7.56
C LYS A 8 -10.34 5.24 -7.37
N VAL A 9 -9.16 4.87 -7.86
CA VAL A 9 -7.93 5.67 -7.75
C VAL A 9 -7.40 6.17 -9.10
N GLY A 10 -8.09 5.83 -10.20
CA GLY A 10 -7.76 6.25 -11.57
C GLY A 10 -7.32 5.07 -12.46
N SER A 11 -6.92 5.36 -13.70
CA SER A 11 -6.38 4.34 -14.63
C SER A 11 -5.03 3.82 -14.16
N LYS A 12 -4.72 2.55 -14.47
CA LYS A 12 -3.40 1.95 -14.22
C LYS A 12 -2.24 2.74 -14.83
N ASP A 13 -2.46 3.37 -15.98
CA ASP A 13 -1.43 4.14 -16.69
C ASP A 13 -1.06 5.45 -15.95
N GLY A 14 -1.89 5.85 -14.99
CA GLY A 14 -1.64 7.00 -14.11
C GLY A 14 -0.66 6.71 -12.96
N PHE A 15 -0.11 5.50 -12.87
CA PHE A 15 0.80 5.08 -11.80
C PHE A 15 2.15 4.64 -12.39
N PRO A 16 3.14 5.56 -12.50
CA PRO A 16 4.45 5.23 -13.05
C PRO A 16 5.23 4.23 -12.18
N SER A 17 6.01 3.35 -12.80
CA SER A 17 6.84 2.38 -12.09
C SER A 17 7.81 3.06 -11.11
N GLY A 18 7.93 2.48 -9.92
CA GLY A 18 8.77 2.95 -8.82
C GLY A 18 8.19 4.10 -8.00
N LYS A 19 6.92 4.49 -8.20
CA LYS A 19 6.29 5.63 -7.50
C LYS A 19 5.33 5.20 -6.39
N VAL A 20 5.31 6.03 -5.35
CA VAL A 20 4.38 5.96 -4.22
C VAL A 20 3.44 7.17 -4.29
N GLU A 21 2.15 6.92 -4.52
CA GLU A 21 1.13 7.96 -4.58
C GLU A 21 0.57 8.24 -3.17
N THR A 22 0.86 9.43 -2.65
CA THR A 22 0.44 9.87 -1.30
C THR A 22 -0.89 10.62 -1.29
N LYS A 23 -1.42 11.01 -2.46
CA LYS A 23 -2.66 11.80 -2.59
C LYS A 23 -3.92 11.11 -2.02
N PHE A 24 -3.90 9.79 -1.87
CA PHE A 24 -5.02 9.01 -1.32
C PHE A 24 -4.98 8.85 0.21
N VAL A 25 -3.92 9.31 0.87
CA VAL A 25 -3.72 9.10 2.32
C VAL A 25 -4.76 9.86 3.13
N ALA A 26 -4.93 11.16 2.88
CA ALA A 26 -5.81 12.01 3.69
C ALA A 26 -7.29 11.58 3.58
N GLN A 27 -7.72 11.13 2.40
CA GLN A 27 -9.11 10.76 2.16
C GLN A 27 -9.39 9.29 2.47
N TYR A 28 -8.46 8.38 2.16
CA TYR A 28 -8.72 6.95 2.20
C TYR A 28 -7.78 6.16 3.12
N GLY A 29 -6.68 6.74 3.58
CA GLY A 29 -5.68 6.02 4.37
C GLY A 29 -4.99 4.92 3.57
N VAL A 30 -4.65 5.23 2.31
CA VAL A 30 -4.00 4.31 1.37
C VAL A 30 -2.85 5.00 0.65
N TRP A 31 -1.74 4.30 0.49
CA TRP A 31 -0.78 4.58 -0.58
C TRP A 31 -1.03 3.63 -1.74
N VAL A 32 -1.00 4.15 -2.97
CA VAL A 32 -0.96 3.29 -4.15
C VAL A 32 0.46 3.31 -4.66
N VAL A 33 1.07 2.13 -4.80
CA VAL A 33 2.47 1.98 -5.18
C VAL A 33 2.52 1.17 -6.45
N ASN A 34 3.26 1.63 -7.45
CA ASN A 34 3.70 0.79 -8.55
C ASN A 34 5.17 0.45 -8.29
N GLY A 35 5.48 -0.79 -7.97
CA GLY A 35 6.82 -1.19 -7.56
C GLY A 35 7.14 -2.64 -7.90
N ASP A 36 8.43 -2.92 -7.87
CA ASP A 36 8.92 -4.30 -7.93
C ASP A 36 8.61 -5.02 -6.63
N PHE A 37 8.07 -6.23 -6.73
CA PHE A 37 8.04 -7.19 -5.65
C PHE A 37 8.48 -8.55 -6.18
N GLN A 38 9.61 -9.06 -5.67
CA GLN A 38 10.20 -10.33 -6.08
C GLN A 38 10.46 -10.46 -7.61
N GLY A 39 10.82 -9.35 -8.27
CA GLY A 39 11.12 -9.32 -9.71
C GLY A 39 9.91 -9.13 -10.62
N GLU A 40 8.72 -8.91 -10.06
CA GLU A 40 7.50 -8.60 -10.81
C GLU A 40 7.05 -7.16 -10.55
N GLN A 41 6.75 -6.42 -11.61
CA GLN A 41 6.18 -5.08 -11.49
C GLN A 41 4.70 -5.18 -11.17
N GLN A 42 4.32 -4.62 -10.02
CA GLN A 42 2.99 -4.73 -9.47
C GLN A 42 2.51 -3.36 -8.96
N ILE A 43 1.22 -3.09 -9.15
CA ILE A 43 0.50 -2.00 -8.51
C ILE A 43 -0.26 -2.55 -7.30
N TYR A 44 0.04 -2.07 -6.11
CA TYR A 44 -0.58 -2.50 -4.86
C TYR A 44 -1.00 -1.32 -3.99
N ALA A 45 -2.00 -1.55 -3.13
CA ALA A 45 -2.53 -0.55 -2.21
C ALA A 45 -2.06 -0.83 -0.79
N LEU A 46 -1.10 -0.07 -0.26
CA LEU A 46 -0.62 -0.22 1.12
C LEU A 46 -1.54 0.50 2.10
N LYS A 47 -1.90 -0.20 3.17
CA LYS A 47 -2.59 0.35 4.33
C LYS A 47 -1.66 1.27 5.10
N THR A 48 -2.12 2.48 5.39
CA THR A 48 -1.29 3.48 6.08
C THR A 48 -1.19 3.29 7.58
N VAL A 49 -1.65 2.15 8.12
CA VAL A 49 -1.70 1.89 9.56
C VAL A 49 -0.46 1.10 9.96
N CYS A 50 0.41 1.71 10.76
CA CYS A 50 1.60 1.06 11.28
C CYS A 50 1.22 -0.19 12.09
N THR A 51 1.84 -1.31 11.78
CA THR A 51 1.57 -2.62 12.40
C THR A 51 2.08 -2.76 13.84
N HIS A 52 2.73 -1.72 14.38
CA HIS A 52 3.02 -1.61 15.81
C HIS A 52 1.76 -1.28 16.61
N LEU A 53 1.34 -0.01 16.59
CA LEU A 53 0.22 0.51 17.40
C LEU A 53 -0.73 1.45 16.62
N GLY A 54 -0.66 1.40 15.28
CA GLY A 54 -1.67 2.02 14.43
C GLY A 54 -1.46 3.47 14.01
N CYS A 55 -0.34 4.11 14.36
CA CYS A 55 0.02 5.44 13.81
C CYS A 55 0.15 5.39 12.28
N THR A 56 0.03 6.54 11.62
CA THR A 56 0.27 6.68 10.18
C THR A 56 1.74 6.98 9.89
N PRO A 57 2.53 6.08 9.26
CA PRO A 57 3.86 6.43 8.80
C PRO A 57 3.84 7.54 7.73
N SER A 58 4.94 8.27 7.59
CA SER A 58 5.14 9.23 6.52
C SER A 58 6.02 8.63 5.43
N TRP A 59 5.66 8.82 4.16
CA TRP A 59 6.55 8.53 3.03
C TRP A 59 7.63 9.62 2.93
N LEU A 60 8.90 9.22 2.90
CA LEU A 60 10.04 10.10 2.74
C LEU A 60 10.67 9.87 1.37
N GLU A 61 10.33 10.70 0.38
CA GLU A 61 10.77 10.54 -1.02
C GLU A 61 12.31 10.49 -1.14
N ALA A 62 13.04 11.30 -0.38
CA ALA A 62 14.51 11.31 -0.46
C ALA A 62 15.15 10.00 0.03
N GLU A 63 14.49 9.30 0.95
CA GLU A 63 14.98 8.05 1.53
C GLU A 63 14.35 6.81 0.88
N GLN A 64 13.28 7.00 0.09
CA GLN A 64 12.45 5.94 -0.47
C GLN A 64 11.94 4.96 0.61
N LYS A 65 11.51 5.50 1.74
CA LYS A 65 11.09 4.75 2.93
C LYS A 65 9.85 5.35 3.58
N PHE A 66 9.06 4.50 4.21
CA PHE A 66 8.04 4.94 5.17
C PHE A 66 8.65 4.97 6.58
N LYS A 67 8.42 6.06 7.31
CA LYS A 67 8.89 6.23 8.70
C LYS A 67 7.73 6.58 9.62
N CYS A 68 7.56 5.79 10.66
CA CYS A 68 6.55 6.00 11.69
C CYS A 68 7.05 7.01 12.74
N PRO A 69 6.42 8.19 12.88
CA PRO A 69 6.91 9.23 13.79
C PRO A 69 6.72 8.89 15.27
N CYS A 70 5.88 7.90 15.59
CA CYS A 70 5.53 7.60 16.97
C CYS A 70 6.65 6.85 17.71
N HIS A 71 7.22 5.82 17.09
CA HIS A 71 8.19 4.92 17.75
C HIS A 71 9.35 4.51 16.83
N GLY A 72 9.48 5.13 15.64
CA GLY A 72 10.63 4.92 14.75
C GLY A 72 10.52 3.75 13.77
N SER A 73 9.39 3.04 13.70
CA SER A 73 9.26 1.93 12.75
C SER A 73 9.46 2.35 11.30
N GLY A 74 10.25 1.57 10.56
CA GLY A 74 10.62 1.83 9.18
C GLY A 74 10.15 0.71 8.25
N PHE A 75 9.62 1.10 7.09
CA PHE A 75 9.20 0.17 6.04
C PHE A 75 9.78 0.59 4.68
N TYR A 76 10.17 -0.37 3.87
CA TYR A 76 10.56 -0.15 2.48
C TYR A 76 9.33 0.22 1.63
N LYS A 77 9.57 0.67 0.39
CA LYS A 77 8.50 1.08 -0.54
C LYS A 77 7.46 -0.01 -0.82
N ASP A 78 7.85 -1.28 -0.71
CA ASP A 78 6.99 -2.45 -0.86
C ASP A 78 6.15 -2.76 0.39
N GLY A 79 6.44 -2.10 1.51
CA GLY A 79 5.77 -2.27 2.79
C GLY A 79 6.50 -3.22 3.75
N ILE A 80 7.61 -3.84 3.36
CA ILE A 80 8.40 -4.71 4.24
C ILE A 80 9.04 -3.89 5.36
N ASN A 81 8.82 -4.30 6.62
CA ASN A 81 9.43 -3.65 7.77
C ASN A 81 10.93 -3.96 7.85
N PHE A 82 11.74 -2.96 8.15
CA PHE A 82 13.20 -3.12 8.35
C PHE A 82 13.70 -2.52 9.66
N GLU A 83 12.87 -1.72 10.34
CA GLU A 83 13.23 -1.05 11.58
C GLU A 83 12.04 -1.11 12.54
N GLY A 84 12.32 -1.56 13.77
CA GLY A 84 11.30 -1.81 14.79
C GLY A 84 10.72 -0.53 15.40
N PRO A 85 9.71 -0.64 16.28
CA PRO A 85 9.18 -1.88 16.88
C PRO A 85 8.10 -2.62 16.06
N ALA A 86 7.72 -2.16 14.86
CA ALA A 86 6.75 -2.87 14.02
C ALA A 86 7.21 -4.32 13.72
N PRO A 87 6.44 -5.35 14.12
CA PRO A 87 6.89 -6.74 14.06
C PRO A 87 6.71 -7.40 12.70
N ARG A 88 6.02 -6.73 11.76
CA ARG A 88 5.61 -7.29 10.47
C ARG A 88 5.41 -6.20 9.41
N PRO A 89 5.38 -6.57 8.11
CA PRO A 89 5.12 -5.64 7.01
C PRO A 89 3.80 -4.88 7.14
N LEU A 90 3.66 -3.78 6.41
CA LEU A 90 2.36 -3.12 6.21
C LEU A 90 1.39 -4.09 5.52
N GLU A 91 0.07 -3.90 5.70
CA GLU A 91 -0.92 -4.73 5.00
C GLU A 91 -1.21 -4.16 3.60
N ARG A 92 -1.50 -5.02 2.63
CA ARG A 92 -2.11 -4.61 1.36
C ARG A 92 -3.63 -4.65 1.48
N TYR A 93 -4.31 -3.69 0.86
CA TYR A 93 -5.74 -3.78 0.57
C TYR A 93 -5.98 -4.49 -0.76
N ALA A 94 -7.18 -5.01 -0.98
CA ALA A 94 -7.53 -5.54 -2.28
C ALA A 94 -7.50 -4.44 -3.34
N ILE A 95 -6.98 -4.76 -4.52
CA ILE A 95 -6.97 -3.88 -5.67
C ILE A 95 -7.25 -4.68 -6.95
N ARG A 96 -8.02 -4.10 -7.86
CA ARG A 96 -8.36 -4.71 -9.16
C ARG A 96 -8.59 -3.64 -10.22
N ILE A 97 -8.59 -4.04 -11.49
CA ILE A 97 -9.16 -3.22 -12.57
C ILE A 97 -10.68 -3.44 -12.56
N ALA A 98 -11.44 -2.35 -12.45
CA ALA A 98 -12.89 -2.36 -12.55
C ALA A 98 -13.37 -2.37 -14.00
N ASP A 99 -14.67 -2.56 -14.21
CA ASP A 99 -15.26 -2.73 -15.54
C ASP A 99 -15.10 -1.49 -16.44
N ASP A 100 -14.89 -0.32 -15.83
CA ASP A 100 -14.60 0.94 -16.52
C ASP A 100 -13.09 1.23 -16.69
N GLY A 101 -12.24 0.23 -16.45
CA GLY A 101 -10.79 0.30 -16.64
C GLY A 101 -10.02 1.00 -15.52
N GLN A 102 -10.69 1.51 -14.50
CA GLN A 102 -10.05 2.17 -13.36
C GLN A 102 -9.61 1.15 -12.30
N LEU A 103 -8.52 1.44 -11.61
CA LEU A 103 -8.12 0.71 -10.41
C LEU A 103 -9.11 1.02 -9.28
N GLU A 104 -9.71 -0.02 -8.72
CA GLU A 104 -10.57 0.03 -7.55
C GLU A 104 -9.87 -0.65 -6.38
N VAL A 105 -9.83 0.05 -5.25
CA VAL A 105 -9.32 -0.46 -3.97
C VAL A 105 -10.51 -0.86 -3.10
N ASP A 106 -10.42 -2.00 -2.43
CA ASP A 106 -11.39 -2.50 -1.45
C ASP A 106 -10.74 -2.72 -0.08
N LYS A 107 -11.03 -1.81 0.85
CA LYS A 107 -10.49 -1.80 2.22
C LYS A 107 -11.10 -2.86 3.14
N SER A 108 -12.17 -3.54 2.72
CA SER A 108 -12.78 -4.62 3.52
C SER A 108 -11.97 -5.92 3.47
N ARG A 109 -11.00 -6.00 2.56
CA ARG A 109 -10.10 -7.15 2.38
C ARG A 109 -8.66 -6.69 2.56
N THR A 110 -7.94 -7.37 3.43
CA THR A 110 -6.53 -7.11 3.70
C THR A 110 -5.70 -8.36 3.49
N PHE A 111 -4.42 -8.17 3.14
CA PHE A 111 -3.46 -9.23 2.86
C PHE A 111 -2.17 -8.97 3.64
N GLN A 112 -1.73 -9.99 4.37
CA GLN A 112 -0.54 -10.00 5.23
C GLN A 112 0.58 -10.82 4.58
N GLU A 113 1.77 -10.22 4.47
CA GLU A 113 2.89 -10.87 3.80
C GLU A 113 3.45 -12.04 4.61
N GLU A 114 3.48 -11.93 5.93
CA GLU A 114 3.96 -12.99 6.82
C GLU A 114 3.10 -14.27 6.76
N LEU A 115 1.90 -14.16 6.21
CA LEU A 115 1.00 -15.28 5.93
C LEU A 115 1.05 -15.73 4.46
N GLY A 116 1.95 -15.17 3.65
CA GLY A 116 2.08 -15.43 2.21
C GLY A 116 0.94 -14.85 1.36
N GLN A 117 0.13 -13.94 1.90
CA GLN A 117 -1.10 -13.49 1.24
C GLN A 117 -0.86 -12.46 0.14
N TRP A 118 0.34 -11.88 0.00
CA TRP A 118 0.63 -11.03 -1.16
C TRP A 118 0.81 -11.83 -2.46
N ALA A 119 0.91 -13.16 -2.38
CA ALA A 119 0.82 -14.03 -3.55
C ALA A 119 -0.62 -14.14 -4.10
N ASP A 120 -1.64 -13.72 -3.33
CA ASP A 120 -3.02 -13.66 -3.81
C ASP A 120 -3.16 -12.55 -4.87
N PRO A 121 -3.64 -12.87 -6.10
CA PRO A 121 -3.83 -11.88 -7.17
C PRO A 121 -4.81 -10.76 -6.83
N GLY A 122 -5.60 -10.87 -5.76
CA GLY A 122 -6.44 -9.79 -5.26
C GLY A 122 -5.68 -8.71 -4.52
N SER A 123 -4.41 -8.92 -4.15
CA SER A 123 -3.59 -7.98 -3.38
C SER A 123 -2.78 -7.01 -4.25
N PHE A 124 -2.76 -7.22 -5.57
CA PHE A 124 -2.04 -6.41 -6.54
C PHE A 124 -2.67 -6.46 -7.94
N VAL A 125 -2.23 -5.60 -8.84
CA VAL A 125 -2.48 -5.66 -10.28
C VAL A 125 -1.13 -5.65 -10.99
N ILE A 126 -0.95 -6.50 -12.01
CA ILE A 126 0.28 -6.46 -12.83
C ILE A 126 0.35 -5.12 -13.58
N ALA A 127 1.48 -4.44 -13.45
CA ALA A 127 1.73 -3.13 -14.06
C ALA A 127 1.92 -3.24 -15.58
#